data_AF-A0A2U4F8V5-F1
#
_entry.id   AF-A0A2U4F8V5-F1
#
_cell.length_a   1.000
_cell.length_b   1.000
_cell.length_c   1.000
_cell.angle_alpha   90.00
_cell.angle_beta   90.00
_cell.angle_gamma   90.00
#
_symmetry.space_group_name_H-M   'P 1'
#
loop_
_entity.id
_entity.type
_entity.pdbx_description
1 polymer ?
#
loop_
_entity_poly.entity_id
_entity_poly.type
_entity_poly.pdbx_seq_one_letter_code
_entity_poly.pdbx_strand_id
1 'polypeptide(L)'
;MKKSNKLNKNNKNAILTFSCTGCGICCREKGYVFFNDDDIKRASKLLEISPLVFINKYLEYEEGYGYYIKVTEDKPCTFLDENNRCTINSAKPNQCSTFPYWKEYMDKNGNLIAGKFKRACPGVKIKK
;
A
#
# COMPACT_ATOMS: atom_id res chain seq x y z
N MET A 1 14.88 -37.74 -12.50
CA MET A 1 15.80 -37.09 -11.56
C MET A 1 15.80 -35.59 -11.81
N LYS A 2 15.51 -34.81 -10.75
CA LYS A 2 15.21 -33.38 -10.76
C LYS A 2 16.43 -32.56 -11.24
N LYS A 3 16.30 -31.80 -12.34
CA LYS A 3 17.27 -30.75 -12.69
C LYS A 3 16.97 -29.52 -11.84
N SER A 4 17.69 -29.40 -10.73
CA SER A 4 17.71 -28.21 -9.88
C SER A 4 18.29 -27.02 -10.66
N ASN A 5 17.42 -26.12 -11.11
CA ASN A 5 17.83 -24.87 -11.72
C ASN A 5 18.33 -23.93 -10.60
N LYS A 6 19.64 -23.94 -10.37
CA LYS A 6 20.36 -22.97 -9.53
C LYS A 6 20.08 -21.57 -10.07
N LEU A 7 19.35 -20.75 -9.29
CA LEU A 7 19.25 -19.32 -9.59
C LEU A 7 20.64 -18.70 -9.51
N ASN A 8 21.08 -18.13 -10.63
CA ASN A 8 22.35 -17.44 -10.79
C ASN A 8 22.36 -16.17 -9.92
N LYS A 9 23.25 -16.15 -8.93
CA LYS A 9 23.52 -15.01 -8.05
C LYS A 9 24.39 -14.00 -8.81
N ASN A 10 23.85 -13.12 -9.67
CA ASN A 10 24.62 -11.96 -10.21
C ASN A 10 23.82 -10.88 -10.98
N ASN A 11 22.55 -10.58 -10.65
CA ASN A 11 21.87 -9.41 -11.21
C ASN A 11 21.63 -8.34 -10.13
N LYS A 12 22.56 -7.39 -10.03
CA LYS A 12 22.58 -6.32 -9.00
C LYS A 12 21.79 -5.05 -9.35
N ASN A 13 20.94 -5.03 -10.38
CA ASN A 13 20.19 -3.81 -10.75
C ASN A 13 18.81 -4.15 -11.33
N ALA A 14 17.94 -4.84 -10.59
CA ALA A 14 16.55 -5.01 -11.01
C ALA A 14 15.80 -3.68 -10.86
N ILE A 15 15.60 -2.95 -11.96
CA ILE A 15 14.79 -1.72 -11.95
C ILE A 15 13.34 -2.12 -11.68
N LEU A 16 12.82 -1.64 -10.55
CA LEU A 16 11.43 -1.87 -10.17
C LEU A 16 10.54 -0.77 -10.72
N THR A 17 9.67 -1.12 -11.66
CA THR A 17 8.58 -0.23 -12.06
C THR A 17 7.29 -0.69 -11.39
N PHE A 18 6.58 0.26 -10.78
CA PHE A 18 5.29 0.01 -10.16
C PHE A 18 4.19 0.85 -10.84
N SER A 19 3.05 0.22 -11.09
CA SER A 19 1.81 0.92 -11.44
C SER A 19 0.65 0.22 -10.75
N CYS A 20 -0.14 0.97 -9.97
CA CYS A 20 -1.34 0.43 -9.34
C CYS A 20 -2.31 -0.09 -10.41
N THR A 21 -2.70 -1.37 -10.34
CA THR A 21 -3.63 -1.99 -11.30
C THR A 21 -5.10 -1.82 -10.92
N GLY A 22 -5.40 -1.20 -9.76
CA GLY A 22 -6.77 -1.10 -9.25
C GLY A 22 -7.37 -2.44 -8.82
N CYS A 23 -6.53 -3.37 -8.37
CA CYS A 23 -6.97 -4.72 -7.98
C CYS A 23 -7.56 -4.81 -6.56
N GLY A 24 -7.56 -3.71 -5.78
CA GLY A 24 -8.11 -3.68 -4.40
C GLY A 24 -7.33 -4.48 -3.35
N ILE A 25 -6.27 -5.16 -3.76
CA ILE A 25 -5.51 -6.13 -2.97
C ILE A 25 -4.96 -5.52 -1.67
N CYS A 26 -4.21 -4.43 -1.79
CA CYS A 26 -3.61 -3.76 -0.63
C CYS A 26 -4.65 -3.08 0.25
N CYS A 27 -5.80 -2.71 -0.31
CA CYS A 27 -6.90 -2.10 0.42
C CYS A 27 -7.67 -3.12 1.29
N ARG A 28 -7.49 -4.42 1.08
CA ARG A 28 -8.09 -5.51 1.87
C ARG A 28 -7.09 -6.16 2.83
N GLU A 29 -5.84 -5.69 2.85
CA GLU A 29 -4.81 -6.27 3.69
C GLU A 29 -5.01 -5.88 5.14
N LYS A 30 -5.00 -6.88 6.02
CA LYS A 30 -5.15 -6.65 7.46
C LYS A 30 -4.04 -5.75 7.98
N GLY A 31 -4.43 -4.72 8.72
CA GLY A 31 -3.49 -3.80 9.34
C GLY A 31 -4.06 -2.41 9.51
N TYR A 32 -3.16 -1.44 9.54
CA TYR A 32 -3.47 -0.04 9.76
C TYR A 32 -2.94 0.79 8.58
N VAL A 33 -3.79 1.70 8.11
CA VAL A 33 -3.41 2.75 7.16
C VAL A 33 -3.31 4.05 7.94
N PHE A 34 -2.10 4.50 8.21
CA PHE A 34 -1.82 5.71 8.97
C PHE A 34 -1.93 6.96 8.10
N PHE A 35 -2.34 8.06 8.73
CA PHE A 35 -2.45 9.38 8.13
C PHE A 35 -1.71 10.39 9.00
N ASN A 36 -0.79 11.13 8.40
CA ASN A 36 -0.26 12.35 9.01
C ASN A 36 -1.09 13.58 8.60
N ASP A 37 -0.79 14.74 9.19
CA ASP A 37 -1.53 15.99 8.94
C ASP A 37 -1.58 16.37 7.45
N ASP A 38 -0.50 16.11 6.70
CA ASP A 38 -0.45 16.42 5.27
C ASP A 38 -1.26 15.42 4.45
N ASP A 39 -1.28 14.15 4.83
CA ASP A 39 -2.15 13.13 4.24
C ASP A 39 -3.63 13.53 4.43
N ILE A 40 -4.00 13.97 5.64
CA ILE A 40 -5.36 14.43 5.97
C ILE A 40 -5.72 15.65 5.14
N LYS A 41 -4.85 16.65 5.05
CA LYS A 41 -5.08 17.86 4.22
C LYS A 41 -5.27 17.51 2.74
N ARG A 42 -4.44 16.62 2.18
CA ARG A 42 -4.56 16.23 0.76
C ARG A 42 -5.84 15.45 0.50
N ALA A 43 -6.16 14.47 1.34
CA ALA A 43 -7.34 13.62 1.16
C ALA A 43 -8.65 14.39 1.38
N SER A 44 -8.71 15.25 2.41
CA SER A 44 -9.88 16.11 2.66
C SER A 44 -10.11 17.11 1.53
N LYS A 45 -9.05 17.72 0.98
CA LYS A 45 -9.13 18.61 -0.19
C LYS A 45 -9.70 17.88 -1.41
N LEU A 46 -9.27 16.64 -1.68
CA LEU A 46 -9.78 15.85 -2.80
C LEU A 46 -11.28 15.54 -2.66
N LEU A 47 -11.75 15.33 -1.42
CA LEU A 47 -13.15 15.03 -1.11
C LEU A 47 -14.01 16.28 -0.89
N GLU A 48 -13.44 17.48 -1.02
CA GLU A 48 -14.12 18.77 -0.83
C GLU A 48 -14.78 18.92 0.55
N ILE A 49 -14.14 18.36 1.58
CA ILE A 49 -14.56 18.49 2.98
C ILE A 49 -13.45 19.09 3.83
N SER A 50 -13.79 19.60 5.02
CA SER A 50 -12.77 20.11 5.95
C SER A 50 -11.95 18.96 6.54
N PRO A 51 -10.68 19.20 6.95
CA PRO A 51 -9.86 18.20 7.63
C PRO A 51 -10.54 17.59 8.87
N LEU A 52 -11.26 18.40 9.66
CA LEU A 52 -11.97 17.93 10.84
C LEU A 52 -13.11 16.97 10.47
N VAL A 53 -13.87 17.27 9.42
CA VAL A 53 -14.91 16.36 8.91
C VAL A 53 -14.29 15.07 8.39
N PHE A 54 -13.15 15.15 7.70
CA PHE A 54 -12.42 13.97 7.23
C PHE A 54 -11.99 13.05 8.38
N ILE A 55 -11.36 13.63 9.41
CA ILE A 55 -10.93 12.90 10.61
C ILE A 55 -12.13 12.19 11.24
N ASN A 56 -13.19 12.93 11.56
CA ASN A 56 -14.36 12.37 12.24
C ASN A 56 -15.10 11.30 11.43
N LYS A 57 -15.07 11.38 10.10
CA LYS A 57 -15.80 10.46 9.22
C LYS A 57 -15.01 9.20 8.89
N TYR A 58 -13.69 9.30 8.79
CA TYR A 58 -12.86 8.25 8.18
C TYR A 58 -11.79 7.69 9.10
N LEU A 59 -11.33 8.41 10.12
CA LEU A 59 -10.16 8.04 10.89
C LEU A 59 -10.52 7.68 12.34
N GLU A 60 -9.82 6.69 12.86
CA GLU A 60 -9.69 6.41 14.29
C GLU A 60 -8.41 7.08 14.80
N TYR A 61 -8.32 7.34 16.11
CA TYR A 61 -7.14 7.90 16.75
C TYR A 61 -6.76 7.07 17.96
N GLU A 62 -5.47 6.78 18.11
CA GLU A 62 -4.94 6.17 19.31
C GLU A 62 -3.62 6.81 19.72
N GLU A 63 -3.47 7.05 21.03
CA GLU A 63 -2.27 7.65 21.59
C GLU A 63 -1.04 6.78 21.28
N GLY A 64 0.02 7.40 20.76
CA GLY A 64 1.24 6.72 20.30
C GLY A 64 1.18 6.17 18.87
N TYR A 65 -0.01 6.00 18.27
CA TYR A 65 -0.17 5.57 16.87
C TYR A 65 -0.65 6.69 15.93
N GLY A 66 -1.36 7.68 16.45
CA GLY A 66 -1.92 8.79 15.66
C GLY A 66 -3.20 8.39 14.93
N TYR A 67 -3.49 9.06 13.81
CA TYR A 67 -4.69 8.80 13.02
C TYR A 67 -4.53 7.63 12.06
N TYR A 68 -5.52 6.75 12.01
CA TYR A 68 -5.48 5.56 11.15
C TYR A 68 -6.84 5.08 10.66
N ILE A 69 -6.82 4.21 9.65
CA ILE A 69 -7.92 3.34 9.26
C ILE A 69 -7.52 1.90 9.61
N LYS A 70 -8.36 1.21 10.38
CA LYS A 70 -8.20 -0.21 10.67
C LYS A 70 -8.82 -1.05 9.56
N VAL A 71 -8.02 -1.92 8.96
CA VAL A 71 -8.45 -2.88 7.93
C VAL A 71 -8.46 -4.28 8.54
N THR A 72 -9.59 -4.97 8.44
CA THR A 72 -9.79 -6.34 8.93
C THR A 72 -10.20 -7.27 7.79
N GLU A 73 -10.44 -8.57 8.08
CA GLU A 73 -10.95 -9.49 7.06
C GLU A 73 -12.31 -9.04 6.51
N ASP A 74 -13.19 -8.60 7.41
CA ASP A 74 -14.58 -8.27 7.10
C ASP A 74 -14.77 -6.78 6.74
N LYS A 75 -13.79 -5.93 7.07
CA LYS A 75 -13.83 -4.48 6.84
C LYS A 75 -12.62 -4.05 6.01
N PRO A 76 -12.75 -3.96 4.67
CA PRO A 76 -11.70 -3.39 3.84
C PRO A 76 -11.51 -1.90 4.15
N CYS A 77 -10.43 -1.31 3.61
CA CYS A 77 -10.22 0.14 3.68
C CYS A 77 -11.46 0.88 3.17
N THR A 78 -11.92 1.88 3.93
CA THR A 78 -13.12 2.68 3.63
C THR A 78 -13.07 3.37 2.26
N PHE A 79 -11.90 3.60 1.69
CA PHE A 79 -11.74 4.20 0.37
C PHE A 79 -11.71 3.18 -0.78
N LEU A 80 -11.97 1.90 -0.54
CA LEU A 80 -12.12 0.91 -1.59
C LEU A 80 -13.56 0.88 -2.09
N ASP A 81 -13.78 1.20 -3.37
CA ASP A 81 -15.09 1.10 -4.00
C ASP A 81 -15.44 -0.32 -4.45
N GLU A 82 -16.68 -0.48 -4.93
CA GLU A 82 -17.22 -1.74 -5.47
C GLU A 82 -16.45 -2.27 -6.70
N ASN A 83 -15.76 -1.40 -7.42
CA ASN A 83 -14.97 -1.71 -8.61
C ASN A 83 -13.49 -2.00 -8.28
N ASN A 84 -13.16 -2.22 -6.99
CA ASN A 84 -11.81 -2.43 -6.47
C ASN A 84 -10.85 -1.23 -6.63
N ARG A 85 -11.39 -0.02 -6.85
CA ARG A 85 -10.61 1.20 -7.00
C ARG A 85 -10.54 1.94 -5.67
N CYS A 86 -9.37 2.51 -5.41
CA CYS A 86 -9.20 3.45 -4.31
C CYS A 86 -9.79 4.80 -4.72
N THR A 87 -10.80 5.28 -4.03
CA THR A 87 -11.49 6.54 -4.33
C THR A 87 -10.60 7.76 -4.10
N ILE A 88 -9.63 7.67 -3.19
CA ILE A 88 -8.63 8.72 -2.94
C ILE A 88 -7.28 8.43 -3.61
N ASN A 89 -7.25 7.71 -4.75
CA ASN A 89 -5.99 7.23 -5.34
C ASN A 89 -4.92 8.31 -5.52
N SER A 90 -5.33 9.49 -5.99
CA SER A 90 -4.47 10.67 -6.23
C SER A 90 -4.04 11.41 -4.95
N ALA A 91 -4.71 11.16 -3.83
CA ALA A 91 -4.44 11.77 -2.53
C ALA A 91 -4.19 10.72 -1.44
N LYS A 92 -3.68 9.55 -1.82
CA LYS A 92 -3.32 8.47 -0.89
C LYS A 92 -2.40 8.98 0.22
N PRO A 93 -2.51 8.43 1.44
CA PRO A 93 -1.53 8.68 2.48
C PRO A 93 -0.15 8.19 2.05
N ASN A 94 0.89 8.79 2.63
CA ASN A 94 2.28 8.48 2.31
C ASN A 94 2.61 6.99 2.41
N GLN A 95 2.04 6.30 3.40
CA GLN A 95 2.14 4.84 3.50
C GLN A 95 1.66 4.18 2.19
N CYS A 96 0.42 4.41 1.76
CA CYS A 96 -0.14 3.78 0.57
C CYS A 96 0.51 4.22 -0.74
N SER A 97 1.00 5.47 -0.85
CA SER A 97 1.62 5.99 -2.08
C SER A 97 3.04 5.46 -2.28
N THR A 98 3.74 5.13 -1.20
CA THR A 98 5.09 4.56 -1.23
C THR A 98 5.10 3.04 -1.37
N PHE A 99 3.94 2.38 -1.29
CA PHE A 99 3.85 0.96 -1.62
C PHE A 99 4.24 0.71 -3.10
N PRO A 100 5.00 -0.34 -3.45
CA PRO A 100 5.54 -1.43 -2.62
C PRO A 100 6.96 -1.20 -2.09
N TYR A 101 7.44 0.04 -2.09
CA TYR A 101 8.83 0.36 -1.80
C TYR A 101 9.21 0.39 -0.30
N TRP A 102 8.40 -0.20 0.59
CA TRP A 102 8.76 -0.26 2.01
C TRP A 102 9.84 -1.33 2.23
N LYS A 103 10.70 -1.11 3.24
CA LYS A 103 11.87 -1.97 3.52
C LYS A 103 11.47 -3.42 3.80
N GLU A 104 10.31 -3.64 4.40
CA GLU A 104 9.78 -4.98 4.71
C GLU A 104 9.42 -5.79 3.46
N TYR A 105 9.29 -5.11 2.31
CA TYR A 105 9.06 -5.74 1.02
C TYR A 105 10.34 -5.89 0.21
N MET A 106 11.52 -5.56 0.76
CA MET A 106 12.80 -5.65 0.07
C MET A 106 13.74 -6.68 0.72
N ASP A 107 14.51 -7.41 -0.09
CA ASP A 107 15.66 -8.17 0.40
C ASP A 107 16.81 -7.23 0.77
N LYS A 108 17.89 -7.80 1.34
CA LYS A 108 19.13 -7.07 1.67
C LYS A 108 19.81 -6.37 0.49
N ASN A 109 19.38 -6.65 -0.74
CA ASN A 109 19.90 -6.06 -1.97
C ASN A 109 18.91 -5.06 -2.59
N GLY A 110 17.79 -4.73 -1.92
CA GLY A 110 16.77 -3.81 -2.42
C GLY A 110 15.78 -4.42 -3.42
N ASN A 111 15.83 -5.74 -3.67
CA ASN A 111 14.88 -6.40 -4.57
C ASN A 111 13.56 -6.65 -3.83
N LEU A 112 12.41 -6.49 -4.50
CA LEU A 112 11.16 -6.87 -3.88
C LEU A 112 11.12 -8.37 -3.57
N ILE A 113 11.00 -8.71 -2.30
CA ILE A 113 10.50 -10.00 -1.87
C ILE A 113 8.97 -9.91 -1.93
N ALA A 114 8.28 -11.00 -2.28
CA ALA A 114 6.85 -11.07 -2.05
C ALA A 114 6.66 -10.89 -0.54
N GLY A 115 6.47 -9.65 -0.10
CA GLY A 115 6.52 -9.31 1.33
C GLY A 115 5.29 -9.84 2.04
N LYS A 116 4.83 -9.17 3.09
CA LYS A 116 3.75 -9.64 3.97
C LYS A 116 2.48 -10.18 3.27
N PHE A 117 2.23 -9.76 2.02
CA PHE A 117 1.25 -10.38 1.14
C PHE A 117 1.68 -11.79 0.75
N LYS A 118 0.81 -12.79 0.99
CA LYS A 118 0.99 -14.19 0.52
C LYS A 118 1.12 -14.36 -1.01
N ARG A 119 1.26 -13.27 -1.76
CA ARG A 119 1.31 -13.21 -3.23
C ARG A 119 1.94 -11.91 -3.71
N ALA A 120 2.55 -11.96 -4.89
CA ALA A 120 3.12 -10.79 -5.54
C ALA A 120 2.05 -9.74 -5.91
N CYS A 121 2.40 -8.46 -5.83
CA CYS A 121 1.55 -7.39 -6.34
C CYS A 121 1.52 -7.40 -7.87
N PRO A 122 0.35 -7.44 -8.53
CA PRO A 122 0.26 -7.46 -10.00
C PRO A 122 0.72 -6.14 -10.65
N GLY A 123 0.84 -5.06 -9.88
CA GLY A 123 1.36 -3.78 -10.34
C GLY A 123 2.89 -3.68 -10.40
N VAL A 124 3.59 -4.68 -9.87
CA VAL A 124 5.05 -4.73 -9.88
C VAL A 124 5.54 -5.39 -11.15
N LYS A 125 6.48 -4.74 -11.84
CA LYS A 125 7.25 -5.35 -12.92
C LYS A 125 8.73 -5.27 -12.58
N ILE A 126 9.39 -6.42 -12.68
CA ILE A 126 10.83 -6.57 -12.48
C ILE A 126 11.47 -6.60 -13.87
N LYS A 127 12.25 -5.57 -14.22
CA LYS A 127 13.08 -5.62 -15.43
C LYS A 127 14.32 -6.46 -15.12
N LYS A 128 14.52 -7.51 -15.93
CA LYS A 128 15.75 -8.32 -15.92
C LYS A 128 16.84 -7.64 -16.72
#